data_AF-A0AAD2D8P6-F1
#
_entry.id   AF-A0AAD2D8P6-F1
#
_cell.length_a   1.000
_cell.length_b   1.000
_cell.length_c   1.000
_cell.angle_alpha   90.00
_cell.angle_beta   90.00
_cell.angle_gamma   90.00
#
_symmetry.space_group_name_H-M   'P 1'
#
loop_
_entity.id
_entity.type
_entity.pdbx_description
1 polymer ?
#
loop_
_entity_poly.entity_id
_entity_poly.type
_entity_poly.pdbx_seq_one_letter_code
_entity_poly.pdbx_strand_id
1 'polypeptide(L)'
;MDFVKQITDYCQPTSPVIAIISLILNIFFPGCGTILNGLMGPKIEIMQIIIGVLQMITAVCLIGWIWSIIWGILIFMKKKGSLASQMK
;
A
#
# COMPACT_ATOMS: atom_id res chain seq x y z
N MET A 1 -1.77 -21.07 -5.82
CA MET A 1 -3.04 -20.40 -6.22
C MET A 1 -4.00 -20.25 -5.05
N ASP A 2 -3.74 -20.93 -3.93
CA ASP A 2 -4.68 -21.07 -2.82
C ASP A 2 -4.88 -19.77 -2.04
N PHE A 3 -3.82 -18.96 -1.90
CA PHE A 3 -3.89 -17.67 -1.23
C PHE A 3 -4.81 -16.66 -1.94
N VAL A 4 -4.71 -16.54 -3.28
CA VAL A 4 -5.55 -15.62 -4.06
C VAL A 4 -7.01 -16.04 -4.00
N LYS A 5 -7.28 -17.36 -4.07
CA LYS A 5 -8.64 -17.89 -3.86
C LYS A 5 -9.15 -17.55 -2.46
N GLN A 6 -8.33 -17.75 -1.44
CA GLN A 6 -8.70 -17.44 -0.06
C GLN A 6 -9.03 -15.95 0.15
N ILE A 7 -8.26 -15.03 -0.43
CA ILE A 7 -8.59 -13.59 -0.39
C ILE A 7 -9.90 -13.30 -1.12
N THR A 8 -10.10 -13.94 -2.27
CA THR A 8 -11.32 -13.77 -3.07
C THR A 8 -12.55 -14.27 -2.31
N ASP A 9 -12.42 -15.36 -1.55
CA ASP A 9 -13.49 -15.92 -0.72
C ASP A 9 -13.89 -15.00 0.45
N TYR A 10 -12.94 -14.21 0.97
CA TYR A 10 -13.26 -13.19 1.98
C TYR A 10 -13.96 -11.98 1.37
N CYS A 11 -13.71 -11.67 0.08
CA CYS A 11 -14.31 -10.53 -0.60
C CYS A 11 -15.83 -10.59 -0.54
N GLN A 12 -16.43 -9.58 0.06
CA GLN A 12 -17.87 -9.55 0.25
C GLN A 12 -18.58 -9.19 -1.07
N PRO A 13 -19.69 -9.88 -1.40
CA PRO A 13 -20.50 -9.52 -2.55
C PRO A 13 -21.28 -8.24 -2.24
N THR A 14 -20.65 -7.09 -2.49
CA THR A 14 -21.25 -5.77 -2.36
C THR A 14 -21.85 -5.29 -3.68
N SER A 15 -22.62 -4.20 -3.65
CA SER A 15 -23.19 -3.64 -4.88
C SER A 15 -22.07 -3.16 -5.83
N PRO A 16 -22.30 -3.16 -7.16
CA PRO A 16 -21.30 -2.70 -8.12
C PRO A 16 -20.79 -1.28 -7.86
N VAL A 17 -21.66 -0.43 -7.30
CA VAL A 17 -21.33 0.95 -6.92
C VAL A 17 -20.30 0.95 -5.78
N ILE A 18 -20.52 0.15 -4.73
CA ILE A 18 -19.58 0.03 -3.60
C ILE A 18 -18.24 -0.55 -4.08
N ALA A 19 -18.26 -1.54 -4.97
CA ALA A 19 -17.04 -2.10 -5.54
C ALA A 19 -16.20 -1.05 -6.29
N ILE A 20 -16.84 -0.20 -7.10
CA ILE A 20 -16.16 0.91 -7.80
C ILE A 20 -15.63 1.95 -6.80
N ILE A 21 -16.42 2.32 -5.80
CA ILE A 21 -15.99 3.26 -4.75
C ILE A 21 -14.78 2.70 -3.99
N SER A 22 -14.81 1.43 -3.59
CA SER A 22 -13.69 0.76 -2.93
C SER A 22 -12.43 0.73 -3.79
N LEU A 23 -12.56 0.52 -5.11
CA LEU A 23 -11.44 0.58 -6.04
C LEU A 23 -10.81 1.97 -6.07
N ILE A 24 -11.63 3.01 -6.24
CA ILE A 24 -11.17 4.41 -6.27
C ILE A 24 -10.50 4.78 -4.94
N LEU A 25 -11.12 4.41 -3.81
CA LEU A 25 -10.57 4.67 -2.48
C LEU A 25 -9.18 4.03 -2.31
N ASN A 26 -8.99 2.79 -2.74
CA ASN A 26 -7.71 2.10 -2.61
C ASN A 26 -6.59 2.70 -3.48
N ILE A 27 -6.90 3.44 -4.55
CA ILE A 27 -5.90 4.15 -5.36
C ILE A 27 -5.27 5.31 -4.58
N PHE A 28 -6.07 6.08 -3.84
CA PHE A 28 -5.61 7.25 -3.11
C PHE A 28 -5.25 6.94 -1.66
N PHE A 29 -5.99 6.04 -1.02
CA PHE A 29 -5.88 5.65 0.38
C PHE A 29 -5.83 4.12 0.48
N PRO A 30 -4.63 3.51 0.33
CA PRO A 30 -4.48 2.07 0.28
C PRO A 30 -5.04 1.41 1.55
N GLY A 31 -5.97 0.49 1.38
CA GLY A 31 -6.61 -0.24 2.48
C GLY A 31 -8.00 0.26 2.86
N CYS A 32 -8.35 1.52 2.57
CA CYS A 32 -9.66 2.08 2.95
C CYS A 32 -10.84 1.42 2.22
N GLY A 33 -10.69 1.16 0.91
CA GLY A 33 -11.70 0.45 0.14
C GLY A 33 -11.86 -1.01 0.55
N THR A 34 -10.78 -1.63 1.03
CA THR A 34 -10.77 -3.00 1.56
C THR A 34 -11.53 -3.08 2.90
N ILE A 35 -11.32 -2.12 3.79
CA ILE A 35 -12.09 -2.01 5.05
C ILE A 35 -13.57 -1.77 4.75
N LEU A 36 -13.88 -0.86 3.82
CA LEU A 36 -15.25 -0.54 3.41
C LEU A 36 -15.99 -1.79 2.91
N ASN A 37 -15.34 -2.59 2.07
CA ASN A 37 -15.93 -3.83 1.54
C ASN A 37 -16.16 -4.88 2.65
N GLY A 38 -15.26 -4.97 3.64
CA GLY A 38 -15.43 -5.84 4.80
C GLY A 38 -16.58 -5.43 5.72
N LEU A 39 -16.98 -4.15 5.71
CA LEU A 39 -18.07 -3.61 6.54
C LEU A 39 -19.43 -3.57 5.82
N MET A 40 -19.43 -3.35 4.50
CA MET A 40 -20.66 -3.20 3.70
C MET A 40 -21.18 -4.51 3.10
N GLY A 41 -20.52 -5.63 3.40
CA GLY A 41 -21.00 -6.95 3.01
C GLY A 41 -22.25 -7.41 3.75
N PRO A 42 -22.81 -8.56 3.36
CA PRO A 42 -23.90 -9.22 4.09
C PRO A 42 -23.56 -9.52 5.56
N LYS A 43 -22.27 -9.68 5.86
CA LYS A 43 -21.71 -9.82 7.21
C LYS A 43 -20.42 -9.01 7.33
N ILE A 44 -20.06 -8.67 8.56
CA ILE A 44 -18.77 -8.06 8.85
C ILE A 44 -17.67 -9.11 8.68
N GLU A 45 -16.74 -8.88 7.75
CA GLU A 45 -15.58 -9.73 7.52
C GLU A 45 -14.30 -9.13 8.13
N ILE A 46 -13.94 -9.63 9.31
CA ILE A 46 -12.80 -9.14 10.09
C ILE A 46 -11.48 -9.32 9.32
N MET A 47 -11.33 -10.41 8.56
CA MET A 47 -10.11 -10.66 7.79
C MET A 47 -9.85 -9.56 6.75
N GLN A 48 -10.89 -9.06 6.08
CA GLN A 48 -10.73 -7.93 5.16
C GLN A 48 -10.33 -6.64 5.88
N ILE A 49 -10.89 -6.39 7.06
CA ILE A 49 -10.55 -5.21 7.86
C ILE A 49 -9.08 -5.28 8.26
N ILE A 50 -8.60 -6.43 8.74
CA ILE A 50 -7.18 -6.64 9.08
C ILE A 50 -6.28 -6.43 7.86
N ILE A 51 -6.64 -7.00 6.70
CA ILE A 51 -5.88 -6.81 5.45
C ILE A 51 -5.82 -5.33 5.09
N GLY A 52 -6.94 -4.60 5.19
CA GLY A 52 -6.99 -3.17 4.90
C GLY A 52 -6.10 -2.34 5.83
N VAL A 53 -6.07 -2.65 7.13
CA VAL A 53 -5.18 -1.99 8.09
C VAL A 53 -3.70 -2.29 7.77
N LEU A 54 -3.36 -3.54 7.44
CA LEU A 54 -2.00 -3.91 7.04
C LEU A 54 -1.58 -3.21 5.75
N GLN A 55 -2.49 -3.02 4.79
CA GLN A 55 -2.25 -2.27 3.57
C GLN A 55 -1.90 -0.79 3.86
N MET A 56 -2.61 -0.15 4.81
CA MET A 56 -2.31 1.23 5.22
C MET A 56 -0.91 1.36 5.82
N ILE A 57 -0.53 0.46 6.73
CA ILE A 57 0.79 0.47 7.37
C ILE A 57 1.88 0.22 6.33
N THR A 58 1.67 -0.79 5.48
CA THR A 58 2.64 -1.18 4.45
C THR A 58 2.85 -0.07 3.42
N ALA A 59 1.81 0.70 3.08
CA ALA A 59 1.94 1.86 2.20
C ALA A 59 2.91 2.91 2.75
N VAL A 60 2.84 3.22 4.04
CA VAL A 60 3.79 4.14 4.70
C VAL A 60 5.20 3.56 4.67
N CYS A 61 5.37 2.27 4.94
CA CYS A 61 6.67 1.59 4.87
C CYS A 61 7.28 1.64 3.46
N LEU A 62 6.47 1.44 2.41
CA LEU A 62 6.93 1.51 1.02
C LEU A 62 7.39 2.93 0.64
N ILE A 63 6.64 3.97 1.03
CA ILE A 63 7.03 5.37 0.81
C ILE A 63 8.35 5.66 1.53
N GLY A 64 8.46 5.25 2.80
CA GLY A 64 9.69 5.42 3.59
C GLY A 64 10.89 4.69 2.97
N TRP A 65 10.68 3.49 2.43
CA TRP A 65 11.72 2.72 1.75
C TRP A 65 12.21 3.39 0.46
N ILE A 66 11.30 3.87 -0.39
CA ILE A 66 11.68 4.63 -1.60
C ILE A 66 12.49 5.88 -1.22
N TRP A 67 12.04 6.61 -0.20
CA TRP A 67 12.75 7.79 0.30
C TRP A 67 14.16 7.43 0.81
N SER A 68 14.29 6.33 1.54
CA SER A 68 15.59 5.83 2.03
C SER A 68 16.59 5.59 0.89
N ILE A 69 16.13 5.04 -0.25
CA ILE A 69 16.97 4.82 -1.44
C ILE A 69 17.42 6.15 -2.05
N ILE A 70 16.51 7.13 -2.18
CA ILE A 70 16.82 8.46 -2.72
C ILE A 70 17.94 9.11 -1.89
N TRP A 71 17.83 9.08 -0.56
CA TRP A 71 18.88 9.61 0.32
C TRP A 71 20.20 8.86 0.18
N GLY A 72 20.17 7.53 0.02
CA GLY A 72 21.37 6.73 -0.26
C GLY A 72 22.11 7.20 -1.52
N ILE A 73 21.37 7.48 -2.60
CA ILE A 73 21.92 8.01 -3.85
C ILE A 73 22.52 9.41 -3.65
N LEU A 74 21.81 10.31 -2.95
CA LEU A 74 22.28 11.67 -2.67
C LEU A 74 23.59 11.66 -1.86
N ILE A 75 23.70 10.80 -0.85
CA ILE A 75 24.92 10.63 -0.04
C ILE A 75 26.10 10.17 -0.92
N PHE A 76 25.86 9.19 -1.80
CA PHE A 76 26.88 8.69 -2.73
C PHE A 76 27.38 9.78 -3.69
N MET A 77 26.46 10.55 -4.28
CA MET A 77 26.80 11.65 -5.20
C MET A 77 27.59 12.77 -4.51
N LYS A 78 27.21 13.14 -3.27
CA LYS A 78 27.92 14.17 -2.50
C LYS A 78 29.38 13.77 -2.22
N LYS A 79 29.62 12.51 -1.88
CA LYS A 79 30.99 11.99 -1.68
C LYS A 79 31.83 12.10 -2.97
N LYS A 80 31.26 11.75 -4.13
CA LYS A 80 31.96 11.83 -5.42
C LYS A 80 32.33 13.26 -5.81
N GLY A 81 31.41 14.21 -5.62
CA GLY A 81 31.66 15.63 -5.90
C GLY A 81 32.75 16.25 -5.02
N SER A 82 32.77 15.92 -3.73
CA SER A 82 33.79 16.44 -2.80
C SER A 82 35.20 15.89 -3.07
N LEU A 83 35.31 14.64 -3.55
CA LEU A 83 36.58 14.04 -3.96
C LEU A 83 37.15 14.69 -5.23
N ALA A 84 36.31 14.98 -6.22
CA ALA A 84 36.73 15.62 -7.46
C ALA A 84 37.24 17.06 -7.26
N SER A 85 36.75 17.77 -6.24
CA SER A 85 37.21 19.12 -5.89
C SER A 85 38.53 19.13 -5.12
N GLN A 86 38.89 18.06 -4.41
CA GLN A 86 40.14 17.94 -3.65
C GLN A 86 41.31 17.44 -4.52
N MET A 87 41.02 16.95 -5.74
CA MET A 87 42.02 16.48 -6.71
C MET A 87 42.35 17.52 -7.81
N LYS A 88 41.79 18.74 -7.71
CA LYS A 88 42.17 19.91 -8.54
C LYS A 88 43.08 20.82 -7.73
#